data_AF-A0A128F4Y9-F1
#
_entry.id   AF-A0A128F4Y9-F1
#
_cell.length_a   1.000
_cell.length_b   1.000
_cell.length_c   1.000
_cell.angle_alpha   90.00
_cell.angle_beta   90.00
_cell.angle_gamma   90.00
#
_symmetry.space_group_name_H-M   'P 1'
#
loop_
_entity.id
_entity.type
_entity.pdbx_description
1 polymer ?
#
loop_
_entity_poly.entity_id
_entity_poly.type
_entity_poly.pdbx_seq_one_letter_code
_entity_poly.pdbx_strand_id
1 'polypeptide(L)'
;MAISRFLTKMHDSLTGTLNNMVEFRERMWIVNVREAEKSSESFVISEDNFREPMEWMIDQNYSSEMLERLESLKLSESIRFTVGGAEHCLFRVK
;
A
#
# COMPACT_ATOMS: atom_id res chain seq x y z
N MET A 1 34.53 -23.14 -14.86
CA MET A 1 33.42 -23.12 -13.88
C MET A 1 32.54 -21.88 -14.11
N ALA A 2 31.66 -21.88 -15.12
CA ALA A 2 30.82 -20.72 -15.45
C ALA A 2 29.31 -20.95 -15.21
N ILE A 3 28.91 -22.21 -14.98
CA ILE A 3 27.49 -22.61 -14.86
C ILE A 3 26.95 -22.29 -13.45
N SER A 4 27.82 -22.23 -12.43
CA SER A 4 27.43 -22.01 -11.03
C SER A 4 26.94 -20.58 -10.73
N ARG A 5 27.38 -19.55 -11.48
CA ARG A 5 27.01 -18.14 -11.23
C ARG A 5 25.68 -17.71 -11.85
N PHE A 6 25.15 -18.46 -12.81
CA PHE A 6 23.89 -18.12 -13.48
C PHE A 6 22.66 -18.60 -12.68
N LEU A 7 22.80 -19.73 -11.96
CA LEU A 7 21.73 -20.29 -11.12
C LEU A 7 21.49 -19.49 -9.84
N THR A 8 22.53 -18.83 -9.28
CA THR A 8 22.39 -18.02 -8.06
C THR A 8 21.60 -16.74 -8.29
N LYS A 9 21.73 -16.09 -9.44
CA LYS A 9 20.99 -14.87 -9.76
C LYS A 9 19.49 -15.08 -10.01
N MET A 10 19.07 -16.26 -10.46
CA MET A 10 17.64 -16.57 -10.60
C MET A 10 16.96 -16.82 -9.25
N HIS A 11 17.69 -17.33 -8.26
CA HIS A 11 17.17 -17.53 -6.90
C HIS A 11 16.87 -16.19 -6.21
N ASP A 12 17.79 -15.23 -6.27
CA ASP A 12 17.64 -13.97 -5.51
C ASP A 12 16.49 -13.09 -6.01
N SER A 13 16.20 -13.11 -7.32
CA SER A 13 15.07 -12.36 -7.90
C SER A 13 13.72 -12.94 -7.53
N LEU A 14 13.60 -14.27 -7.38
CA LEU A 14 12.35 -14.91 -6.97
C LEU A 14 12.07 -14.63 -5.49
N THR A 15 13.10 -14.72 -4.64
CA THR A 15 12.97 -14.49 -3.20
C THR A 15 12.56 -13.04 -2.88
N GLY A 16 13.13 -12.05 -3.56
CA GLY A 16 12.75 -10.63 -3.36
C GLY A 16 11.31 -10.31 -3.76
N THR A 17 10.83 -10.89 -4.88
CA THR A 17 9.46 -10.66 -5.34
C THR A 17 8.43 -11.32 -4.42
N LEU A 18 8.76 -12.53 -3.91
CA LEU A 18 7.91 -13.24 -2.96
C LEU A 18 7.87 -12.55 -1.59
N ASN A 19 9.00 -12.02 -1.11
CA ASN A 19 9.03 -11.26 0.15
C ASN A 19 8.18 -9.98 0.06
N ASN A 20 8.30 -9.20 -1.02
CA ASN A 20 7.43 -8.03 -1.20
C ASN A 20 5.96 -8.42 -1.23
N MET A 21 5.60 -9.54 -1.88
CA MET A 21 4.23 -10.06 -1.90
C MET A 21 3.70 -10.43 -0.51
N VAL A 22 4.56 -10.94 0.37
CA VAL A 22 4.18 -11.29 1.76
C VAL A 22 4.04 -10.03 2.61
N GLU A 23 4.97 -9.08 2.50
CA GLU A 23 4.97 -7.87 3.34
C GLU A 23 3.74 -6.99 3.13
N PHE A 24 3.26 -6.81 1.89
CA PHE A 24 2.07 -5.98 1.69
C PHE A 24 0.78 -6.67 2.13
N ARG A 25 0.70 -8.00 2.02
CA ARG A 25 -0.47 -8.80 2.39
C ARG A 25 -0.75 -8.82 3.89
N GLU A 26 0.16 -8.32 4.72
CA GLU A 26 -0.08 -8.16 6.14
C GLU A 26 -0.53 -6.74 6.51
N ARG A 27 -0.59 -5.81 5.55
CA ARG A 27 -0.90 -4.41 5.82
C ARG A 27 -2.39 -4.18 6.03
N MET A 28 -2.68 -3.32 6.98
CA MET A 28 -4.01 -2.81 7.21
C MET A 28 -4.02 -1.30 7.36
N TRP A 29 -5.09 -0.69 6.85
CA TRP A 29 -5.32 0.74 6.87
C TRP A 29 -6.66 1.06 7.50
N ILE A 30 -6.70 2.14 8.28
CA ILE A 30 -7.94 2.84 8.59
C ILE A 30 -7.97 4.09 7.73
N VAL A 31 -9.01 4.26 6.91
CA VAL A 31 -9.18 5.42 6.03
C VAL A 31 -10.40 6.21 6.49
N ASN A 32 -10.20 7.46 6.86
CA ASN A 32 -11.27 8.42 7.11
C ASN A 32 -11.45 9.29 5.87
N VAL A 33 -12.66 9.31 5.30
CA VAL A 33 -13.00 10.16 4.15
C VAL A 33 -13.95 11.25 4.64
N ARG A 34 -13.59 12.50 4.40
CA ARG A 34 -14.37 13.68 4.76
C ARG A 34 -14.66 14.52 3.53
N GLU A 35 -15.92 14.64 3.18
CA GLU A 35 -16.41 15.62 2.23
C GLU A 35 -16.83 16.90 2.98
N ALA A 36 -16.68 18.07 2.36
CA ALA A 36 -16.91 19.36 3.02
C ALA A 36 -18.33 19.53 3.61
N GLU A 37 -19.33 18.87 3.02
CA GLU A 37 -20.74 19.04 3.36
C GLU A 37 -21.39 17.78 3.97
N LYS A 38 -20.65 16.66 4.07
CA LYS A 38 -21.18 15.39 4.60
C LYS A 38 -20.44 14.92 5.85
N SER A 39 -21.08 14.02 6.59
CA SER A 39 -20.45 13.29 7.68
C SER A 39 -19.25 12.50 7.17
N SER A 40 -18.20 12.40 7.99
CA SER A 40 -17.03 11.58 7.68
C SER A 40 -17.38 10.09 7.72
N GLU A 41 -16.88 9.35 6.74
CA GLU A 41 -16.98 7.89 6.66
C GLU A 41 -15.64 7.25 7.01
N SER A 42 -15.65 6.08 7.63
CA SER A 42 -14.45 5.35 8.04
C SER A 42 -14.44 3.94 7.47
N PHE A 43 -13.32 3.57 6.86
CA PHE A 43 -13.12 2.27 6.22
C PHE A 43 -11.94 1.54 6.86
N VAL A 44 -12.06 0.22 6.97
CA VAL A 44 -10.95 -0.66 7.32
C VAL A 44 -10.57 -1.42 6.06
N ILE A 45 -9.33 -1.23 5.61
CA ILE A 45 -8.80 -1.83 4.39
C ILE A 45 -7.73 -2.84 4.80
N SER A 46 -7.91 -4.10 4.41
CA SER A 46 -6.95 -5.18 4.59
C SER A 46 -6.44 -5.61 3.23
N GLU A 47 -5.11 -5.67 3.08
CA GLU A 47 -4.46 -6.04 1.83
C GLU A 47 -4.32 -7.57 1.65
N ASP A 48 -4.77 -8.39 2.61
CA ASP A 48 -4.63 -9.86 2.63
C ASP A 48 -5.07 -10.54 1.31
N ASN A 49 -6.08 -9.98 0.65
CA ASN A 49 -6.67 -10.51 -0.57
C ASN A 49 -6.36 -9.69 -1.84
N PHE A 50 -5.52 -8.67 -1.76
CA PHE A 50 -5.20 -7.83 -2.92
C PHE A 50 -4.28 -8.55 -3.91
N ARG A 51 -4.39 -8.16 -5.18
CA ARG A 51 -3.54 -8.65 -6.27
C ARG A 51 -2.28 -7.81 -6.40
N GLU A 52 -2.37 -6.54 -6.05
CA GLU A 52 -1.25 -5.60 -6.02
C GLU A 52 -1.26 -4.73 -4.75
N PRO A 53 -0.09 -4.21 -4.32
CA PRO A 53 0.01 -3.32 -3.17
C PRO A 53 -0.90 -2.10 -3.33
N MET A 54 -1.60 -1.71 -2.27
CA MET A 54 -2.45 -0.51 -2.26
C MET A 54 -3.56 -0.49 -3.32
N GLU A 55 -4.05 -1.66 -3.77
CA GLU A 55 -5.11 -1.83 -4.79
C GLU A 55 -6.31 -0.89 -4.55
N TRP A 56 -6.82 -0.81 -3.32
CA TRP A 56 -7.93 0.08 -2.99
C TRP A 56 -7.62 1.57 -3.25
N MET A 57 -6.40 2.02 -2.94
CA MET A 57 -6.00 3.41 -3.16
C MET A 57 -5.84 3.71 -4.66
N ILE A 58 -5.37 2.73 -5.44
CA ILE A 58 -5.30 2.81 -6.90
C ILE A 58 -6.72 2.98 -7.46
N ASP A 59 -7.69 2.17 -7.00
CA ASP A 59 -9.09 2.27 -7.42
C ASP A 59 -9.73 3.61 -7.04
N GLN A 60 -9.27 4.26 -5.96
CA GLN A 60 -9.68 5.60 -5.56
C GLN A 60 -8.98 6.73 -6.33
N ASN A 61 -8.13 6.43 -7.32
CA ASN A 61 -7.36 7.40 -8.12
C ASN A 61 -6.31 8.19 -7.33
N TYR A 62 -5.63 7.56 -6.37
CA TYR A 62 -4.45 8.15 -5.74
C TYR A 62 -3.33 8.27 -6.77
N SER A 63 -2.60 9.40 -6.76
CA SER A 63 -1.47 9.57 -7.67
C SER A 63 -0.28 8.72 -7.24
N SER A 64 0.64 8.42 -8.18
CA SER A 64 1.85 7.66 -7.87
C SER A 64 2.67 8.29 -6.74
N GLU A 65 2.75 9.62 -6.67
CA GLU A 65 3.42 10.34 -5.58
C GLU A 65 2.74 10.09 -4.21
N MET A 66 1.41 10.02 -4.18
CA MET A 66 0.67 9.72 -2.94
C MET A 66 0.93 8.28 -2.49
N LEU A 67 0.98 7.34 -3.44
CA LEU A 67 1.26 5.93 -3.17
C LEU A 67 2.70 5.74 -2.65
N GLU A 68 3.69 6.42 -3.23
CA GLU A 68 5.08 6.40 -2.72
C GLU A 68 5.17 6.92 -1.29
N ARG A 69 4.42 7.98 -0.97
CA ARG A 69 4.36 8.51 0.40
C ARG A 69 3.68 7.54 1.37
N LEU A 70 2.63 6.83 0.94
CA LEU A 70 1.99 5.78 1.73
C LEU A 70 2.91 4.60 1.98
N GLU A 71 3.68 4.19 0.98
CA GLU A 71 4.65 3.09 1.11
C GLU A 71 5.72 3.41 2.17
N SER A 72 6.11 4.68 2.28
CA SER A 72 7.09 5.14 3.28
C SER A 72 6.54 5.26 4.71
N LEU A 73 5.21 5.13 4.89
CA LEU A 73 4.54 5.36 6.16
C LEU A 73 4.81 4.22 7.15
N LYS A 74 5.20 4.53 8.39
CA LYS A 74 5.40 3.52 9.43
C LYS A 74 4.10 3.17 10.16
N LEU A 75 4.14 2.06 10.89
CA LEU A 75 3.05 1.67 11.80
C LEU A 75 2.69 2.79 12.77
N SER A 76 1.39 2.98 13.01
CA SER A 76 0.81 4.05 13.83
C SER A 76 1.03 5.47 13.31
N GLU A 77 1.59 5.65 12.11
CA GLU A 77 1.63 6.96 11.45
C GLU A 77 0.37 7.18 10.61
N SER A 78 0.12 8.45 10.30
CA SER A 78 -1.00 8.86 9.46
C SER A 78 -0.58 9.88 8.42
N ILE A 79 -1.32 9.90 7.32
CA ILE A 79 -1.12 10.87 6.24
C ILE A 79 -2.46 11.33 5.69
N ARG A 80 -2.49 12.59 5.26
CA ARG A 80 -3.67 13.21 4.66
C ARG A 80 -3.43 13.57 3.21
N PHE A 81 -4.42 13.29 2.38
CA PHE A 81 -4.47 13.66 0.97
C PHE A 81 -5.82 14.27 0.63
N THR A 82 -5.85 15.04 -0.45
CA THR A 82 -7.09 15.44 -1.10
C THR A 82 -7.24 14.60 -2.38
N VAL A 83 -8.29 13.79 -2.45
CA VAL A 83 -8.57 12.89 -3.57
C VAL A 83 -10.00 13.12 -4.01
N GLY A 84 -10.22 13.42 -5.29
CA GLY A 84 -11.57 13.68 -5.81
C GLY A 84 -12.34 14.83 -5.13
N GLY A 85 -11.65 15.75 -4.46
CA GLY A 85 -12.27 16.84 -3.69
C GLY A 85 -12.66 16.47 -2.24
N ALA A 86 -12.41 15.23 -1.82
CA ALA A 86 -12.56 14.80 -0.44
C ALA A 86 -11.20 14.74 0.28
N GLU A 87 -11.20 14.98 1.59
CA GLU A 87 -10.02 14.75 2.44
C GLU A 87 -9.99 13.29 2.87
N HIS A 88 -8.91 12.59 2.56
CA HIS A 88 -8.66 11.22 2.96
C HIS A 88 -7.54 11.21 4.01
N CYS A 89 -7.81 10.69 5.20
CA CYS A 89 -6.85 10.49 6.27
C CYS A 89 -6.60 8.99 6.45
N LEU A 90 -5.40 8.53 6.13
CA LEU A 90 -5.02 7.12 6.17
C LEU A 90 -4.11 6.88 7.37
N PHE A 91 -4.40 5.83 8.13
CA PHE A 91 -3.61 5.36 9.26
C PHE A 91 -3.10 3.95 8.96
N ARG A 92 -1.79 3.74 9.08
CA ARG A 92 -1.23 2.39 9.00
C ARG A 92 -1.35 1.71 10.35
N VAL A 93 -2.16 0.64 10.42
CA VAL A 93 -2.46 -0.06 11.67
C VAL A 93 -1.81 -1.44 11.78
N LYS A 94 -1.38 -2.01 10.66
CA LYS A 94 -0.57 -3.22 10.58
C LYS A 94 0.45 -3.08 9.46
#